data_AF-B8DYY3-F1
#
_entry.id   AF-B8DYY3-F1
#
_cell.length_a   1.000
_cell.length_b   1.000
_cell.length_c   1.000
_cell.angle_alpha   90.00
_cell.angle_beta   90.00
_cell.angle_gamma   90.00
#
_symmetry.space_group_name_H-M   'P 1'
#
loop_
_entity.id
_entity.type
_entity.pdbx_description
1 polymer ?
#
loop_
_entity_poly.entity_id
_entity_poly.type
_entity_poly.pdbx_seq_one_letter_code
_entity_poly.pdbx_strand_id
1 'polypeptide(L)'
;MPERTPFLQVIGTVFLSSAILDIPHTIYYAGFTGISNTGLSVIFWMFARFIQSCGLILAILHLKYKNLNTRFTSFTFLFPLLSILLIFLIKLLPTNIFHVEGLGTTTLKSVLEILYTLLFLTFSIKNKNNPYLLLSGVMFALSEIAFIKYASLFDWTLWFGHIFKILGVFNIAFYTLTNFIYNPLKDYKTLSDKYRREGEKLNETISKIISVQNNALETLSEAINYKDRKSLVEILRTFSEKENIEISVFSREKNIYSSSLHLPNAIEGYDAKKYCKIEGNETVIFIEKKDEIITKIYRLFILSIFSIFEKINYIDKLENLEKERKEFIKTVSHEFRNPLTIIFGQSQVLKSRFYSSPEKIKEIAEQIEISSKRISDLVDRLLKVGEEDGKDTGS
;
A
#
# COMPACT_ATOMS: atom_id res chain seq x y z
N MET A 1 -10.58 -15.16 12.54
CA MET A 1 -9.74 -15.73 13.62
C MET A 1 -10.42 -15.94 14.98
N PRO A 2 -11.55 -15.30 15.38
CA PRO A 2 -12.11 -15.50 16.73
C PRO A 2 -12.91 -16.80 16.91
N GLU A 3 -13.31 -17.48 15.83
CA GLU A 3 -14.21 -18.66 15.88
C GLU A 3 -13.53 -19.99 16.27
N ARG A 4 -12.21 -19.99 16.51
CA ARG A 4 -11.40 -21.21 16.75
C ARG A 4 -11.06 -21.47 18.22
N THR A 5 -11.22 -20.48 19.10
CA THR A 5 -10.80 -20.57 20.51
C THR A 5 -11.74 -21.39 21.41
N PRO A 6 -13.08 -21.41 21.25
CA PRO A 6 -13.97 -22.09 22.19
C PRO A 6 -13.81 -23.60 22.22
N PHE A 7 -13.71 -24.25 21.05
CA PHE A 7 -13.56 -25.70 20.96
C PHE A 7 -12.25 -26.17 21.62
N LEU A 8 -11.14 -25.52 21.28
CA LEU A 8 -9.83 -25.86 21.84
C LEU A 8 -9.81 -25.67 23.36
N GLN A 9 -10.43 -24.60 23.86
CA GLN A 9 -10.58 -24.33 25.29
C GLN A 9 -11.39 -25.42 26.01
N VAL A 10 -12.54 -25.82 25.45
CA VAL A 10 -13.39 -26.88 26.03
C VAL A 10 -12.63 -28.20 26.07
N ILE A 11 -12.02 -28.61 24.95
CA ILE A 11 -11.20 -29.83 24.90
C ILE A 11 -10.06 -29.74 25.92
N GLY A 12 -9.29 -28.64 25.94
CA GLY A 12 -8.17 -28.48 26.86
C GLY A 12 -8.61 -28.57 28.34
N THR A 13 -9.67 -27.87 28.72
CA THR A 13 -10.22 -27.90 30.10
C THR A 13 -10.77 -29.28 30.48
N VAL A 14 -11.45 -29.99 29.57
CA VAL A 14 -11.97 -31.34 29.80
C VAL A 14 -10.84 -32.36 29.99
N PHE A 15 -9.82 -32.34 29.12
CA PHE A 15 -8.69 -33.25 29.24
C PHE A 15 -7.84 -32.97 30.47
N LEU A 16 -7.63 -31.70 30.82
CA LEU A 16 -6.98 -31.32 32.08
C LEU A 16 -7.78 -31.83 33.29
N SER A 17 -9.10 -31.66 33.27
CA SER A 17 -10.00 -32.11 34.33
C SER A 17 -10.01 -33.63 34.50
N SER A 18 -10.01 -34.38 33.38
CA SER A 18 -9.85 -35.85 33.39
C SER A 18 -8.47 -36.24 33.92
N ALA A 19 -7.40 -35.56 33.50
CA ALA A 19 -6.03 -35.86 33.93
C ALA A 19 -5.84 -35.68 35.44
N ILE A 20 -6.43 -34.62 36.02
CA ILE A 20 -6.43 -34.36 37.47
C ILE A 20 -7.02 -35.55 38.26
N LEU A 21 -8.03 -36.24 37.72
CA LEU A 21 -8.65 -37.42 38.35
C LEU A 21 -7.96 -38.74 37.97
N ASP A 22 -7.36 -38.82 36.78
CA ASP A 22 -6.58 -40.00 36.34
C ASP A 22 -5.30 -40.18 37.19
N ILE A 23 -4.72 -39.09 37.74
CA ILE A 23 -3.57 -39.16 38.66
C ILE A 23 -3.89 -39.95 39.95
N PRO A 24 -4.89 -39.58 40.77
CA PRO A 24 -5.25 -40.36 41.95
C PRO A 24 -5.78 -41.74 41.59
N HIS A 25 -6.48 -41.92 40.46
CA HIS A 25 -6.82 -43.26 39.95
C HIS A 25 -5.58 -44.17 39.85
N THR A 26 -4.49 -43.64 39.26
CA THR A 26 -3.23 -44.36 39.08
C THR A 26 -2.54 -44.62 40.43
N ILE A 27 -2.54 -43.65 41.35
CA ILE A 27 -1.91 -43.78 42.68
C ILE A 27 -2.60 -44.83 43.54
N TYR A 28 -3.94 -44.90 43.50
CA TYR A 28 -4.71 -45.87 44.27
C TYR A 28 -4.82 -47.24 43.58
N TYR A 29 -4.30 -47.40 42.37
CA TYR A 29 -4.38 -48.64 41.61
C TYR A 29 -3.67 -49.81 42.34
N ALA A 30 -4.21 -51.01 42.20
CA ALA A 30 -3.63 -52.20 42.82
C ALA A 30 -2.27 -52.53 42.19
N GLY A 31 -1.21 -52.51 43.02
CA GLY A 31 0.18 -52.64 42.57
C GLY A 31 1.03 -51.38 42.75
N PHE A 32 0.41 -50.23 43.09
CA PHE A 32 1.14 -49.03 43.52
C PHE A 32 1.44 -49.08 45.03
N THR A 33 2.65 -48.66 45.44
CA THR A 33 3.20 -48.96 46.77
C THR A 33 2.47 -48.22 47.92
N GLY A 34 2.13 -48.97 48.97
CA GLY A 34 1.75 -48.45 50.31
C GLY A 34 0.37 -47.78 50.46
N ILE A 35 -0.32 -47.42 49.35
CA ILE A 35 -1.56 -46.62 49.37
C ILE A 35 -2.69 -47.27 48.54
N SER A 36 -2.47 -48.45 47.94
CA SER A 36 -3.42 -49.10 47.02
C SER A 36 -4.83 -49.29 47.61
N ASN A 37 -5.84 -48.85 46.87
CA ASN A 37 -7.26 -49.06 47.16
C ASN A 37 -8.04 -49.19 45.84
N THR A 38 -8.32 -50.42 45.42
CA THR A 38 -8.95 -50.73 44.13
C THR A 38 -10.31 -50.07 43.97
N GLY A 39 -11.15 -50.09 45.02
CA GLY A 39 -12.47 -49.47 44.98
C GLY A 39 -12.39 -47.95 44.73
N LEU A 40 -11.50 -47.28 45.47
CA LEU A 40 -11.26 -45.84 45.32
C LEU A 40 -10.65 -45.48 43.97
N SER A 41 -9.69 -46.30 43.48
CA SER A 41 -9.11 -46.16 42.15
C SER A 41 -10.18 -46.23 41.05
N VAL A 42 -11.10 -47.20 41.12
CA VAL A 42 -12.20 -47.33 40.16
C VAL A 42 -13.18 -46.16 40.25
N ILE A 43 -13.45 -45.61 41.44
CA ILE A 43 -14.29 -44.40 41.56
C ILE A 43 -13.64 -43.23 40.83
N PHE A 44 -12.34 -42.97 41.05
CA PHE A 44 -11.63 -41.91 40.34
C PHE A 44 -11.69 -42.08 38.81
N TRP A 45 -11.52 -43.32 38.33
CA TRP A 45 -11.68 -43.64 36.91
C TRP A 45 -13.07 -43.26 36.39
N MET A 46 -14.13 -43.69 37.07
CA MET A 46 -15.51 -43.44 36.63
C MET A 46 -15.85 -41.95 36.54
N PHE A 47 -15.35 -41.14 37.48
CA PHE A 47 -15.51 -39.69 37.42
C PHE A 47 -14.66 -39.05 36.30
N ALA A 48 -13.43 -39.53 36.07
CA ALA A 48 -12.61 -39.08 34.95
C ALA A 48 -13.31 -39.37 33.60
N ARG A 49 -13.88 -40.56 33.44
CA ARG A 49 -14.65 -40.96 32.24
C ARG A 49 -15.91 -40.13 32.05
N PHE A 50 -16.63 -39.85 33.14
CA PHE A 50 -17.81 -38.97 33.11
C PHE A 50 -17.45 -37.57 32.58
N ILE A 51 -16.42 -36.95 33.15
CA ILE A 51 -15.97 -35.61 32.72
C ILE A 51 -15.52 -35.65 31.25
N GLN A 52 -14.76 -36.67 30.86
CA GLN A 52 -14.27 -36.79 29.50
C GLN A 52 -15.40 -36.97 28.48
N SER A 53 -16.29 -37.94 28.69
CA SER A 53 -17.39 -38.26 27.76
C SER A 53 -18.39 -37.12 27.62
N CYS A 54 -18.84 -36.54 28.74
CA CYS A 54 -19.71 -35.36 28.74
C CYS A 54 -19.02 -34.15 28.12
N GLY A 55 -17.76 -33.92 28.46
CA GLY A 55 -16.96 -32.81 27.96
C GLY A 55 -16.74 -32.85 26.45
N LEU A 56 -16.53 -34.03 25.87
CA LEU A 56 -16.44 -34.19 24.42
C LEU A 56 -17.76 -33.88 23.72
N ILE A 57 -18.90 -34.26 24.29
CA ILE A 57 -20.23 -33.88 23.76
C ILE A 57 -20.42 -32.36 23.84
N LEU A 58 -20.04 -31.72 24.94
CA LEU A 58 -20.07 -30.26 25.08
C LEU A 58 -19.20 -29.58 24.02
N ALA A 59 -18.05 -30.17 23.65
CA ALA A 59 -17.21 -29.66 22.58
C ALA A 59 -17.90 -29.69 21.20
N ILE A 60 -18.72 -30.70 20.90
CA ILE A 60 -19.52 -30.77 19.66
C ILE A 60 -20.52 -29.62 19.59
N LEU A 61 -21.19 -29.31 20.70
CA LEU A 61 -22.19 -28.23 20.75
C LEU A 61 -21.55 -26.89 20.36
N HIS A 62 -20.29 -26.67 20.76
CA HIS A 62 -19.52 -25.49 20.36
C HIS A 62 -19.10 -25.47 18.89
N LEU A 63 -18.85 -26.62 18.26
CA LEU A 63 -18.62 -26.68 16.81
C LEU A 63 -19.89 -26.37 16.01
N LYS A 64 -21.05 -26.81 16.52
CA LYS A 64 -22.34 -26.68 15.81
C LYS A 64 -23.00 -25.31 15.97
N TYR A 65 -22.92 -24.71 17.16
CA TYR A 65 -23.58 -23.44 17.48
C TYR A 65 -22.53 -22.34 17.70
N LYS A 66 -22.17 -21.65 16.61
CA LYS A 66 -21.12 -20.61 16.57
C LYS A 66 -21.35 -19.42 17.53
N ASN A 67 -22.58 -19.20 17.98
CA ASN A 67 -22.98 -18.10 18.88
C ASN A 67 -23.23 -18.55 20.34
N LEU A 68 -22.57 -19.61 20.80
CA LEU A 68 -22.58 -19.90 22.24
C LEU A 68 -21.94 -18.74 23.01
N ASN A 69 -22.66 -18.22 24.00
CA ASN A 69 -22.31 -17.04 24.79
C ASN A 69 -20.91 -17.18 25.40
N THR A 70 -20.07 -16.15 25.30
CA THR A 70 -18.72 -16.07 25.90
C THR A 70 -18.72 -16.40 27.40
N ARG A 71 -19.85 -16.18 28.09
CA ARG A 71 -20.03 -16.60 29.50
C ARG A 71 -20.01 -18.11 29.69
N PHE A 72 -20.55 -18.89 28.74
CA PHE A 72 -20.58 -20.34 28.79
C PHE A 72 -19.20 -20.95 28.57
N THR A 73 -18.41 -20.40 27.63
CA THR A 73 -17.02 -20.83 27.45
C THR A 73 -16.19 -20.53 28.70
N SER A 74 -16.36 -19.36 29.33
CA SER A 74 -15.67 -19.03 30.56
C SER A 74 -16.00 -19.98 31.72
N PHE A 75 -17.21 -20.55 31.74
CA PHE A 75 -17.60 -21.54 32.74
C PHE A 75 -16.78 -22.84 32.67
N THR A 76 -16.26 -23.23 31.49
CA THR A 76 -15.48 -24.47 31.38
C THR A 76 -14.14 -24.41 32.09
N PHE A 77 -13.64 -23.21 32.41
CA PHE A 77 -12.46 -23.04 33.27
C PHE A 77 -12.70 -23.48 34.73
N LEU A 78 -13.95 -23.65 35.14
CA LEU A 78 -14.28 -24.20 36.46
C LEU A 78 -14.15 -25.72 36.51
N PHE A 79 -14.09 -26.43 35.37
CA PHE A 79 -14.02 -27.90 35.37
C PHE A 79 -12.75 -28.43 36.06
N PRO A 80 -11.53 -27.89 35.83
CA PRO A 80 -10.34 -28.36 36.55
C PRO A 80 -10.43 -28.10 38.05
N LEU A 81 -11.00 -26.95 38.46
CA LEU A 81 -11.21 -26.64 39.87
C LEU A 81 -12.20 -27.60 40.53
N LEU A 82 -13.28 -27.95 39.82
CA LEU A 82 -14.23 -28.96 40.24
C LEU A 82 -13.58 -30.34 40.35
N SER A 83 -12.72 -30.73 39.41
CA SER A 83 -11.93 -31.97 39.50
C SER A 83 -11.04 -31.99 40.74
N ILE A 84 -10.37 -30.88 41.08
CA ILE A 84 -9.57 -30.78 42.30
C ILE A 84 -10.45 -30.97 43.55
N LEU A 85 -11.63 -30.32 43.59
CA LEU A 85 -12.58 -30.50 44.68
C LEU A 85 -13.07 -31.96 44.79
N LEU A 86 -13.33 -32.62 43.66
CA LEU A 86 -13.74 -34.02 43.60
C LEU A 86 -12.70 -34.96 44.21
N ILE A 87 -11.40 -34.64 44.17
CA ILE A 87 -10.36 -35.45 44.85
C ILE A 87 -10.65 -35.62 46.34
N PHE A 88 -11.15 -34.57 46.99
CA PHE A 88 -11.47 -34.60 48.41
C PHE A 88 -12.84 -35.23 48.67
N LEU A 89 -13.84 -34.91 47.84
CA LEU A 89 -15.21 -35.42 48.01
C LEU A 89 -15.31 -36.93 47.76
N ILE A 90 -14.56 -37.48 46.79
CA ILE A 90 -14.57 -38.91 46.45
C ILE A 90 -14.12 -39.77 47.64
N LYS A 91 -13.25 -39.26 48.51
CA LYS A 91 -12.80 -39.99 49.72
C LYS A 91 -13.92 -40.21 50.75
N LEU A 92 -15.02 -39.47 50.66
CA LEU A 92 -16.18 -39.62 51.54
C LEU A 92 -17.17 -40.68 51.03
N LEU A 93 -16.99 -41.19 49.80
CA LEU A 93 -17.90 -42.15 49.19
C LEU A 93 -17.56 -43.59 49.62
N PRO A 94 -18.57 -44.47 49.77
CA PRO A 94 -18.34 -45.90 49.94
C PRO A 94 -17.50 -46.48 48.78
N THR A 95 -16.45 -47.25 49.09
CA THR A 95 -15.52 -47.79 48.10
C THR A 95 -16.10 -48.93 47.26
N ASN A 96 -17.25 -49.49 47.68
CA ASN A 96 -17.90 -50.64 47.07
C ASN A 96 -18.94 -50.29 45.98
N ILE A 97 -19.08 -49.02 45.59
CA ILE A 97 -20.09 -48.56 44.62
C ILE A 97 -19.89 -49.18 43.23
N PHE A 98 -18.65 -49.19 42.74
CA PHE A 98 -18.33 -49.63 41.37
C PHE A 98 -17.55 -50.94 41.32
N HIS A 99 -16.98 -51.37 42.45
CA HIS A 99 -16.19 -52.58 42.55
C HIS A 99 -16.32 -53.19 43.94
N VAL A 100 -16.59 -54.49 44.02
CA VAL A 100 -16.62 -55.23 45.29
C VAL A 100 -15.48 -56.25 45.28
N GLU A 101 -14.65 -56.23 46.33
CA GLU A 101 -13.54 -57.17 46.46
C GLU A 101 -14.01 -58.62 46.40
N GLY A 102 -13.36 -59.45 45.58
CA GLY A 102 -13.71 -60.85 45.37
C GLY A 102 -14.89 -61.12 44.43
N LEU A 103 -15.81 -60.16 44.25
CA LEU A 103 -16.97 -60.28 43.35
C LEU A 103 -16.80 -59.55 42.00
N GLY A 104 -15.82 -58.64 41.90
CA GLY A 104 -15.52 -57.88 40.69
C GLY A 104 -16.37 -56.61 40.55
N THR A 105 -16.63 -56.19 39.32
CA THR A 105 -17.33 -54.92 39.04
C THR A 105 -18.83 -54.99 39.23
N THR A 106 -19.42 -53.89 39.71
CA THR A 106 -20.88 -53.81 39.91
C THR A 106 -21.62 -53.57 38.60
N THR A 107 -22.89 -53.96 38.56
CA THR A 107 -23.79 -53.69 37.42
C THR A 107 -23.87 -52.21 37.09
N LEU A 108 -23.83 -51.34 38.11
CA LEU A 108 -23.85 -49.89 37.93
C LEU A 108 -22.65 -49.41 37.11
N LYS A 109 -21.44 -49.91 37.40
CA LYS A 109 -20.24 -49.57 36.63
C LYS A 109 -20.40 -49.96 35.17
N SER A 110 -20.80 -51.20 34.90
CA SER A 110 -20.95 -51.69 33.52
C SER A 110 -22.00 -50.90 32.73
N VAL A 111 -23.11 -50.49 33.36
CA VAL A 111 -24.13 -49.63 32.73
C VAL A 111 -23.55 -48.26 32.38
N LEU A 112 -22.77 -47.65 33.28
CA LEU A 112 -22.12 -46.38 33.03
C LEU A 112 -21.07 -46.46 31.93
N GLU A 113 -20.30 -47.55 31.84
CA GLU A 113 -19.32 -47.75 30.76
C GLU A 113 -20.01 -47.89 29.41
N ILE A 114 -21.13 -48.61 29.33
CA ILE A 114 -21.96 -48.66 28.12
C ILE A 114 -22.46 -47.25 27.75
N LEU A 115 -22.90 -46.46 28.73
CA LEU A 115 -23.31 -45.08 28.50
C LEU A 115 -22.15 -44.23 27.95
N TYR A 116 -20.95 -44.34 28.53
CA TYR A 116 -19.76 -43.62 28.03
C TYR A 116 -19.37 -44.05 26.62
N THR A 117 -19.43 -45.35 26.31
CA THR A 117 -19.25 -45.86 24.94
C THR A 117 -20.20 -45.18 23.97
N LEU A 118 -21.50 -45.08 24.31
CA LEU A 118 -22.50 -44.44 23.46
C LEU A 118 -22.22 -42.95 23.26
N LEU A 119 -21.76 -42.25 24.29
CA LEU A 119 -21.37 -40.84 24.20
C LEU A 119 -20.14 -40.66 23.30
N PHE A 120 -19.12 -41.52 23.42
CA PHE A 120 -17.93 -41.49 22.56
C PHE A 120 -18.26 -41.83 21.09
N LEU A 121 -19.15 -42.79 20.84
CA LEU A 121 -19.65 -43.09 19.49
C LEU A 121 -20.46 -41.92 18.92
N THR A 122 -21.28 -41.27 19.75
CA THR A 122 -22.01 -40.06 19.34
C THR A 122 -21.03 -38.96 18.94
N PHE A 123 -19.96 -38.76 19.73
CA PHE A 123 -18.89 -37.84 19.38
C PHE A 123 -18.20 -38.19 18.06
N SER A 124 -17.90 -39.46 17.85
CA SER A 124 -17.31 -39.97 16.61
C SER A 124 -18.21 -39.67 15.39
N ILE A 125 -19.48 -40.08 15.44
CA ILE A 125 -20.45 -39.94 14.34
C ILE A 125 -20.68 -38.47 14.00
N LYS A 126 -20.81 -37.60 15.00
CA LYS A 126 -21.00 -36.16 14.78
C LYS A 126 -19.78 -35.49 14.14
N ASN A 127 -18.59 -36.06 14.30
CA ASN A 127 -17.34 -35.56 13.72
C ASN A 127 -16.84 -36.41 12.55
N LYS A 128 -17.71 -37.18 11.86
CA LYS A 128 -17.34 -38.09 10.77
C LYS A 128 -16.53 -37.47 9.62
N ASN A 129 -16.64 -36.16 9.41
CA ASN A 129 -15.90 -35.43 8.37
C ASN A 129 -14.46 -35.11 8.79
N ASN A 130 -14.11 -35.27 10.07
CA ASN A 130 -12.76 -35.06 10.56
C ASN A 130 -12.16 -36.41 10.99
N PRO A 131 -11.15 -36.94 10.26
CA PRO A 131 -10.64 -38.29 10.51
C PRO A 131 -10.04 -38.45 11.92
N TYR A 132 -9.37 -37.40 12.43
CA TYR A 132 -8.78 -37.43 13.76
C TYR A 132 -9.85 -37.47 14.87
N LEU A 133 -10.88 -36.62 14.79
CA LEU A 133 -11.96 -36.63 15.80
C LEU A 133 -12.83 -37.89 15.70
N LEU A 134 -13.11 -38.37 14.48
CA LEU A 134 -13.79 -39.63 14.23
C LEU A 134 -13.03 -40.79 14.91
N LEU A 135 -11.74 -40.95 14.58
CA LEU A 135 -10.91 -42.03 15.10
C LEU A 135 -10.74 -41.92 16.61
N SER A 136 -10.62 -40.71 17.15
CA SER A 136 -10.57 -40.49 18.60
C SER A 136 -11.80 -41.03 19.32
N GLY A 137 -13.00 -40.71 18.83
CA GLY A 137 -14.24 -41.21 19.43
C GLY A 137 -14.39 -42.74 19.32
N VAL A 138 -13.97 -43.35 18.20
CA VAL A 138 -13.94 -44.82 18.05
C VAL A 138 -12.99 -45.44 19.06
N MET A 139 -11.77 -44.89 19.20
CA MET A 139 -10.77 -45.41 20.12
C MET A 139 -11.20 -45.29 21.59
N PHE A 140 -11.82 -44.18 21.99
CA PHE A 140 -12.40 -44.09 23.34
C PHE A 140 -13.57 -45.07 23.54
N ALA A 141 -14.44 -45.26 22.55
CA ALA A 141 -15.51 -46.24 22.65
C ALA A 141 -14.99 -47.67 22.83
N LEU A 142 -13.97 -48.08 22.05
CA LEU A 142 -13.30 -49.37 22.19
C LEU A 142 -12.62 -49.53 23.55
N SER A 143 -12.05 -48.44 24.07
CA SER A 143 -11.45 -48.39 25.40
C SER A 143 -12.49 -48.73 26.49
N GLU A 144 -13.65 -48.07 26.48
CA GLU A 144 -14.70 -48.34 27.48
C GLU A 144 -15.29 -49.75 27.34
N ILE A 145 -15.46 -50.26 26.11
CA ILE A 145 -15.92 -51.64 25.87
C ILE A 145 -14.97 -52.65 26.53
N ALA A 146 -13.66 -52.40 26.45
CA ALA A 146 -12.66 -53.27 27.06
C ALA A 146 -12.73 -53.27 28.60
N PHE A 147 -13.27 -52.22 29.22
CA PHE A 147 -13.39 -52.11 30.68
C PHE A 147 -14.73 -52.62 31.26
N ILE A 148 -15.74 -52.93 30.42
CA ILE A 148 -17.09 -53.39 30.85
C ILE A 148 -17.03 -54.60 31.78
N LYS A 149 -16.17 -55.58 31.45
CA LYS A 149 -15.94 -56.78 32.26
C LYS A 149 -14.57 -56.69 32.90
N TYR A 150 -14.55 -56.66 34.23
CA TYR A 150 -13.34 -56.62 35.01
C TYR A 150 -13.30 -57.84 35.92
N ALA A 151 -12.53 -58.86 35.52
CA ALA A 151 -12.40 -60.11 36.27
C ALA A 151 -11.04 -60.25 36.96
N SER A 152 -9.96 -59.69 36.40
CA SER A 152 -8.61 -59.75 36.97
C SER A 152 -7.77 -58.54 36.56
N LEU A 153 -6.81 -58.17 37.43
CA LEU A 153 -5.86 -57.07 37.24
C LEU A 153 -4.84 -57.29 36.10
N PHE A 154 -4.72 -58.53 35.61
CA PHE A 154 -3.75 -58.94 34.58
C PHE A 154 -4.40 -59.38 33.27
N ASP A 155 -5.66 -59.02 33.05
CA ASP A 155 -6.37 -59.38 31.83
C ASP A 155 -5.85 -58.57 30.63
N TRP A 156 -5.70 -59.22 29.48
CA TRP A 156 -5.26 -58.58 28.23
C TRP A 156 -6.23 -57.47 27.80
N THR A 157 -7.51 -57.60 28.16
CA THR A 157 -8.55 -56.59 27.94
C THR A 157 -8.21 -55.24 28.58
N LEU A 158 -7.59 -55.24 29.76
CA LEU A 158 -7.16 -54.02 30.46
C LEU A 158 -6.09 -53.26 29.66
N TRP A 159 -5.08 -53.98 29.17
CA TRP A 159 -4.00 -53.40 28.36
C TRP A 159 -4.53 -52.81 27.05
N PHE A 160 -5.40 -53.54 26.34
CA PHE A 160 -6.05 -53.04 25.14
C PHE A 160 -6.90 -51.80 25.43
N GLY A 161 -7.65 -51.79 26.54
CA GLY A 161 -8.41 -50.63 26.98
C GLY A 161 -7.54 -49.37 27.12
N HIS A 162 -6.39 -49.48 27.79
CA HIS A 162 -5.46 -48.36 27.94
C HIS A 162 -4.79 -47.95 26.62
N ILE A 163 -4.41 -48.90 25.76
CA ILE A 163 -3.85 -48.60 24.43
C ILE A 163 -4.86 -47.79 23.60
N PHE A 164 -6.11 -48.24 23.55
CA PHE A 164 -7.16 -47.52 22.83
C PHE A 164 -7.40 -46.12 23.42
N LYS A 165 -7.38 -45.97 24.75
CA LYS A 165 -7.46 -44.64 25.39
C LYS A 165 -6.34 -43.72 24.89
N ILE A 166 -5.10 -44.20 24.92
CA ILE A 166 -3.92 -43.42 24.48
C ILE A 166 -4.05 -43.01 23.02
N LEU A 167 -4.41 -43.95 22.12
CA LEU A 167 -4.64 -43.65 20.71
C LEU A 167 -5.76 -42.60 20.53
N GLY A 168 -6.81 -42.66 21.35
CA GLY A 168 -7.87 -41.66 21.37
C GLY A 168 -7.35 -40.26 21.71
N VAL A 169 -6.50 -40.14 22.73
CA VAL A 169 -5.87 -38.86 23.12
C VAL A 169 -4.94 -38.33 22.03
N PHE A 170 -4.08 -39.18 21.47
CA PHE A 170 -3.16 -38.78 20.38
C PHE A 170 -3.90 -38.21 19.18
N ASN A 171 -5.03 -38.82 18.79
CA ASN A 171 -5.82 -38.31 17.68
C ASN A 171 -6.39 -36.90 17.95
N ILE A 172 -6.89 -36.63 19.16
CA ILE A 172 -7.31 -35.27 19.52
C ILE A 172 -6.13 -34.30 19.55
N ALA A 173 -4.97 -34.72 20.05
CA ALA A 173 -3.77 -33.89 20.04
C ALA A 173 -3.29 -33.55 18.61
N PHE A 174 -3.31 -34.51 17.69
CA PHE A 174 -3.00 -34.25 16.28
C PHE A 174 -4.02 -33.32 15.65
N TYR A 175 -5.32 -33.53 15.90
CA TYR A 175 -6.36 -32.62 15.44
C TYR A 175 -6.08 -31.18 15.90
N THR A 176 -5.77 -31.00 17.19
CA THR A 176 -5.57 -29.65 17.74
C THR A 176 -4.30 -29.00 17.19
N LEU A 177 -3.18 -29.74 17.14
CA LEU A 177 -1.91 -29.27 16.59
C LEU A 177 -2.06 -28.85 15.12
N THR A 178 -2.69 -29.69 14.28
CA THR A 178 -2.84 -29.39 12.86
C THR A 178 -3.75 -28.18 12.63
N ASN A 179 -4.91 -28.12 13.29
CA ASN A 179 -5.93 -27.12 12.98
C ASN A 179 -5.75 -25.77 13.70
N PHE A 180 -5.13 -25.77 14.88
CA PHE A 180 -4.95 -24.55 15.68
C PHE A 180 -3.52 -24.01 15.70
N ILE A 181 -2.53 -24.81 15.31
CA ILE A 181 -1.12 -24.38 15.29
C ILE A 181 -0.57 -24.42 13.86
N TYR A 182 -0.47 -25.59 13.24
CA TYR A 182 0.21 -25.75 11.95
C TYR A 182 -0.48 -24.99 10.80
N ASN A 183 -1.78 -25.21 10.58
CA ASN A 183 -2.51 -24.56 9.49
C ASN A 183 -2.49 -23.02 9.60
N PRO A 184 -2.81 -22.41 10.76
CA PRO A 184 -2.69 -20.96 10.93
C PRO A 184 -1.28 -20.42 10.65
N LEU A 185 -0.23 -21.12 11.08
CA LEU A 185 1.15 -20.69 10.81
C LEU A 185 1.50 -20.78 9.32
N LYS A 186 1.01 -21.80 8.62
CA LYS A 186 1.17 -21.95 7.17
C LYS A 186 0.44 -20.84 6.41
N ASP A 187 -0.79 -20.53 6.81
CA ASP A 187 -1.59 -19.45 6.23
C ASP A 187 -0.89 -18.09 6.44
N TYR A 188 -0.38 -17.85 7.65
CA TYR A 188 0.38 -16.65 7.98
C TYR A 188 1.65 -16.51 7.11
N LYS A 189 2.41 -17.59 6.94
CA LYS A 189 3.60 -17.58 6.08
C LYS A 189 3.25 -17.23 4.63
N THR A 190 2.21 -17.85 4.09
CA THR A 190 1.74 -17.60 2.71
C THR A 190 1.30 -16.16 2.53
N LEU A 191 0.58 -15.60 3.51
CA LEU A 191 0.14 -14.21 3.50
C LEU A 191 1.32 -13.23 3.58
N SER A 192 2.30 -13.52 4.45
CA SER A 192 3.53 -12.73 4.57
C SER A 192 4.33 -12.69 3.26
N ASP A 193 4.49 -13.85 2.60
CA ASP A 193 5.18 -13.93 1.30
C ASP A 193 4.44 -13.15 0.21
N LYS A 194 3.10 -13.14 0.22
CA LYS A 194 2.29 -12.33 -0.70
C LYS A 194 2.54 -10.84 -0.48
N TYR A 195 2.44 -10.35 0.75
CA TYR A 195 2.66 -8.93 1.06
C TYR A 195 4.09 -8.48 0.75
N ARG A 196 5.09 -9.34 0.97
CA ARG A 196 6.48 -9.05 0.60
C ARG A 196 6.62 -8.79 -0.91
N ARG A 197 6.05 -9.65 -1.75
CA ARG A 197 6.08 -9.48 -3.21
C ARG A 197 5.33 -8.23 -3.69
N GLU A 198 4.20 -7.92 -3.06
CA GLU A 198 3.45 -6.69 -3.36
C GLU A 198 4.26 -5.44 -2.96
N GLY A 199 4.96 -5.47 -1.83
CA GLY A 199 5.87 -4.41 -1.39
C GLY A 199 7.05 -4.21 -2.32
N GLU A 200 7.68 -5.28 -2.81
CA GLU A 200 8.78 -5.20 -3.80
C GLU A 200 8.32 -4.54 -5.10
N LYS A 201 7.16 -4.92 -5.65
CA LYS A 201 6.57 -4.29 -6.85
C LYS A 201 6.24 -2.81 -6.65
N LEU A 202 5.71 -2.47 -5.47
CA LEU A 202 5.43 -1.07 -5.14
C LEU A 202 6.72 -0.24 -5.08
N ASN A 203 7.77 -0.77 -4.46
CA ASN A 203 9.07 -0.11 -4.38
C ASN A 203 9.70 0.08 -5.77
N GLU A 204 9.59 -0.90 -6.66
CA GLU A 204 10.03 -0.77 -8.06
C GLU A 204 9.26 0.34 -8.79
N THR A 205 7.93 0.39 -8.60
CA THR A 205 7.07 1.43 -9.20
C THR A 205 7.42 2.82 -8.69
N ILE A 206 7.61 2.98 -7.38
CA ILE A 206 8.02 4.26 -6.75
C ILE A 206 9.40 4.68 -7.26
N SER A 207 10.35 3.74 -7.33
CA SER A 207 11.70 4.03 -7.83
C SER A 207 11.67 4.53 -9.27
N LYS A 208 10.84 3.93 -10.13
CA LYS A 208 10.60 4.39 -11.51
C LYS A 208 9.99 5.79 -11.55
N ILE A 209 9.01 6.10 -10.69
CA ILE A 209 8.41 7.44 -10.60
C ILE A 209 9.47 8.49 -10.21
N ILE A 210 10.28 8.20 -9.19
CA ILE A 210 11.35 9.09 -8.72
C ILE A 210 12.39 9.31 -9.81
N SER A 211 12.81 8.26 -10.53
CA SER A 211 13.79 8.39 -11.61
C SER A 211 13.27 9.28 -12.74
N VAL A 212 12.02 9.08 -13.17
CA VAL A 212 11.38 9.90 -14.20
C VAL A 212 11.28 11.37 -13.75
N GLN A 213 10.89 11.61 -12.50
CA GLN A 213 10.79 12.95 -11.93
C GLN A 213 12.16 13.65 -11.90
N ASN A 214 13.21 12.95 -11.44
CA ASN A 214 14.56 13.51 -11.39
C ASN A 214 15.07 13.82 -12.80
N ASN A 215 14.86 12.92 -13.77
CA ASN A 215 15.24 13.17 -15.15
C ASN A 215 14.53 14.39 -15.73
N ALA A 216 13.24 14.57 -15.44
CA ALA A 216 12.49 15.76 -15.85
C ALA A 216 13.04 17.04 -15.21
N LEU A 217 13.36 17.02 -13.91
CA LEU A 217 13.91 18.16 -13.19
C LEU A 217 15.31 18.55 -13.67
N GLU A 218 16.20 17.58 -13.88
CA GLU A 218 17.53 17.80 -14.46
C GLU A 218 17.41 18.47 -15.84
N THR A 219 16.52 17.94 -16.68
CA THR A 219 16.27 18.47 -18.02
C THR A 219 15.71 19.90 -17.98
N LEU A 220 14.78 20.20 -17.06
CA LEU A 220 14.29 21.57 -16.88
C LEU A 220 15.39 22.53 -16.41
N SER A 221 16.25 22.07 -15.49
CA SER A 221 17.36 22.87 -15.01
C SER A 221 18.33 23.24 -16.13
N GLU A 222 18.57 22.33 -17.07
CA GLU A 222 19.37 22.62 -18.26
C GLU A 222 18.62 23.58 -19.22
N ALA A 223 17.33 23.32 -19.47
CA ALA A 223 16.49 24.11 -20.38
C ALA A 223 16.40 25.60 -19.99
N ILE A 224 16.41 25.93 -18.69
CA ILE A 224 16.33 27.31 -18.18
C ILE A 224 17.49 28.18 -18.70
N ASN A 225 18.63 27.59 -19.03
CA ASN A 225 19.82 28.33 -19.48
C ASN A 225 19.84 28.62 -20.99
N TYR A 226 18.92 28.04 -21.76
CA TYR A 226 18.87 28.29 -23.19
C TYR A 226 18.25 29.64 -23.55
N LYS A 227 18.71 30.18 -24.67
CA LYS A 227 18.27 31.49 -25.21
C LYS A 227 17.57 31.37 -26.55
N ASP A 228 17.48 30.18 -27.13
CA ASP A 228 16.91 29.98 -28.45
C ASP A 228 15.96 28.78 -28.50
N ARG A 229 15.04 28.82 -29.46
CA ARG A 229 13.99 27.81 -29.65
C ARG A 229 14.53 26.45 -30.09
N LYS A 230 15.64 26.40 -30.85
CA LYS A 230 16.16 25.13 -31.41
C LYS A 230 16.74 24.26 -30.30
N SER A 231 17.46 24.87 -29.36
CA SER A 231 18.02 24.20 -28.19
C SER A 231 16.93 23.56 -27.31
N LEU A 232 15.76 24.21 -27.17
CA LEU A 232 14.63 23.63 -26.43
C LEU A 232 13.97 22.45 -27.15
N VAL A 233 13.93 22.42 -28.49
CA VAL A 233 13.44 21.24 -29.21
C VAL A 233 14.41 20.08 -29.06
N GLU A 234 15.71 20.38 -29.10
CA GLU A 234 16.77 19.38 -28.92
C GLU A 234 16.75 18.74 -27.53
N ILE A 235 16.43 19.52 -26.48
CA ILE A 235 16.34 18.94 -25.13
C ILE A 235 15.12 18.02 -24.97
N LEU A 236 14.00 18.35 -25.64
CA LEU A 236 12.85 17.46 -25.70
C LEU A 236 13.17 16.15 -26.44
N ARG A 237 14.00 16.21 -27.49
CA ARG A 237 14.54 15.03 -28.18
C ARG A 237 15.36 14.17 -27.23
N THR A 238 16.38 14.75 -26.58
CA THR A 238 17.25 14.04 -25.64
C THR A 238 16.47 13.42 -24.49
N PHE A 239 15.49 14.14 -23.93
CA PHE A 239 14.59 13.62 -22.91
C PHE A 239 13.78 12.43 -23.41
N SER A 240 13.23 12.51 -24.63
CA SER A 240 12.44 11.43 -25.22
C SER A 240 13.24 10.15 -25.45
N GLU A 241 14.52 10.29 -25.82
CA GLU A 241 15.44 9.17 -25.99
C GLU A 241 15.81 8.55 -24.64
N LYS A 242 16.15 9.38 -23.63
CA LYS A 242 16.51 8.92 -22.28
C LYS A 242 15.36 8.14 -21.62
N GLU A 243 14.13 8.63 -21.77
CA GLU A 243 12.93 8.05 -21.19
C GLU A 243 12.29 6.95 -22.06
N ASN A 244 12.83 6.74 -23.26
CA ASN A 244 12.29 5.86 -24.30
C ASN A 244 10.77 6.06 -24.46
N ILE A 245 10.38 7.28 -24.81
CA ILE A 245 8.99 7.69 -25.01
C ILE A 245 8.77 8.22 -26.43
N GLU A 246 7.59 7.95 -26.96
CA GLU A 246 7.15 8.58 -28.20
C GLU A 246 6.69 10.01 -27.93
N ILE A 247 7.31 10.98 -28.59
CA ILE A 247 6.93 12.40 -28.53
C ILE A 247 6.90 12.99 -29.93
N SER A 248 5.95 13.87 -30.19
CA SER A 248 5.92 14.70 -31.40
C SER A 248 5.59 16.14 -31.05
N VAL A 249 6.30 17.05 -31.70
CA VAL A 249 6.22 18.49 -31.48
C VAL A 249 5.75 19.15 -32.77
N PHE A 250 4.66 19.89 -32.69
CA PHE A 250 4.08 20.67 -33.77
C PHE A 250 4.17 22.14 -33.42
N SER A 251 4.55 22.99 -34.37
CA SER A 251 4.48 24.44 -34.22
C SER A 251 3.74 25.04 -35.40
N ARG A 252 2.71 25.86 -35.12
CA ARG A 252 1.81 26.42 -36.15
C ARG A 252 1.33 25.34 -37.14
N GLU A 253 0.86 24.23 -36.60
CA GLU A 253 0.37 23.03 -37.31
C GLU A 253 1.41 22.28 -38.17
N LYS A 254 2.68 22.71 -38.19
CA LYS A 254 3.76 21.99 -38.87
C LYS A 254 4.48 21.07 -37.90
N ASN A 255 4.71 19.81 -38.29
CA ASN A 255 5.54 18.89 -37.53
C ASN A 255 6.99 19.40 -37.51
N ILE A 256 7.53 19.65 -36.32
CA ILE A 256 8.89 20.13 -36.11
C ILE A 256 9.81 18.96 -35.76
N TYR A 257 9.31 18.03 -34.94
CA TYR A 257 10.06 16.88 -34.48
C TYR A 257 9.10 15.74 -34.13
N SER A 258 9.52 14.52 -34.41
CA SER A 258 8.88 13.30 -33.93
C SER A 258 9.97 12.31 -33.56
N SER A 259 9.88 11.68 -32.38
CA SER A 259 10.93 10.76 -31.89
C SER A 259 11.00 9.43 -32.65
N SER A 260 10.01 9.16 -33.52
CA SER A 260 10.05 7.99 -34.38
C SER A 260 9.33 8.21 -35.70
N LEU A 261 9.76 7.45 -36.72
CA LEU A 261 9.30 7.54 -38.11
C LEU A 261 7.86 7.04 -38.31
N HIS A 262 7.33 6.21 -37.40
CA HIS A 262 5.95 5.71 -37.47
C HIS A 262 4.93 6.68 -36.86
N LEU A 263 5.37 7.79 -36.25
CA LEU A 263 4.46 8.77 -35.68
C LEU A 263 3.79 9.59 -36.80
N PRO A 264 2.49 9.94 -36.65
CA PRO A 264 1.78 10.74 -37.64
C PRO A 264 2.41 12.11 -37.88
N ASN A 265 2.50 12.53 -39.14
CA ASN A 265 2.97 13.88 -39.50
C ASN A 265 1.88 14.96 -39.41
N ALA A 266 0.65 14.58 -39.07
CA ALA A 266 -0.51 15.47 -38.94
C ALA A 266 -1.19 15.27 -37.57
N ILE A 267 -1.73 16.34 -37.00
CA ILE A 267 -2.32 16.38 -35.65
C ILE A 267 -3.51 15.41 -35.53
N GLU A 268 -4.28 15.25 -36.61
CA GLU A 268 -5.45 14.38 -36.68
C GLU A 268 -5.12 12.88 -36.58
N GLY A 269 -3.86 12.50 -36.81
CA GLY A 269 -3.42 11.11 -36.75
C GLY A 269 -3.22 10.55 -35.34
N TYR A 270 -3.31 11.38 -34.29
CA TYR A 270 -3.05 10.97 -32.91
C TYR A 270 -4.32 10.52 -32.18
N ASP A 271 -4.32 9.28 -31.69
CA ASP A 271 -5.39 8.75 -30.84
C ASP A 271 -5.27 9.26 -29.39
N ALA A 272 -6.32 9.91 -28.89
CA ALA A 272 -6.43 10.41 -27.52
C ALA A 272 -6.35 9.30 -26.45
N LYS A 273 -6.57 8.03 -26.79
CA LYS A 273 -6.36 6.90 -25.88
C LYS A 273 -4.89 6.57 -25.68
N LYS A 274 -4.07 6.68 -26.74
CA LYS A 274 -2.65 6.33 -26.72
C LYS A 274 -1.76 7.53 -26.37
N TYR A 275 -2.14 8.74 -26.77
CA TYR A 275 -1.33 9.94 -26.59
C TYR A 275 -2.03 10.99 -25.72
N CYS A 276 -1.23 11.73 -24.96
CA CYS A 276 -1.65 12.93 -24.26
C CYS A 276 -1.29 14.14 -25.11
N LYS A 277 -2.31 14.92 -25.50
CA LYS A 277 -2.15 16.20 -26.18
C LYS A 277 -1.89 17.29 -25.14
N ILE A 278 -0.86 18.09 -25.36
CA ILE A 278 -0.49 19.22 -24.50
C ILE A 278 -0.33 20.43 -25.41
N GLU A 279 -1.16 21.44 -25.21
CA GLU A 279 -1.22 22.64 -26.04
C GLU A 279 -0.61 23.83 -25.30
N GLY A 280 0.24 24.58 -26.02
CA GLY A 280 0.68 25.92 -25.68
C GLY A 280 0.30 26.89 -26.79
N ASN A 281 0.70 28.16 -26.69
CA ASN A 281 0.26 29.23 -27.61
C ASN A 281 0.46 28.92 -29.10
N GLU A 282 1.68 28.56 -29.50
CA GLU A 282 2.01 28.24 -30.91
C GLU A 282 2.47 26.79 -31.12
N THR A 283 2.50 25.99 -30.06
CA THR A 283 3.14 24.67 -30.03
C THR A 283 2.20 23.63 -29.42
N VAL A 284 2.07 22.49 -30.09
CA VAL A 284 1.32 21.33 -29.61
C VAL A 284 2.25 20.15 -29.50
N ILE A 285 2.24 19.48 -28.35
CA ILE A 285 3.05 18.28 -28.10
C ILE A 285 2.13 17.10 -27.85
N PHE A 286 2.40 16.00 -28.53
CA PHE A 286 1.81 14.70 -28.25
C PHE A 286 2.86 13.82 -27.58
N ILE A 287 2.51 13.22 -26.45
CA ILE A 287 3.38 12.31 -25.71
C ILE A 287 2.64 11.01 -25.41
N GLU A 288 3.34 9.89 -25.52
CA GLU A 288 2.79 8.57 -25.21
C GLU A 288 2.27 8.50 -23.77
N LYS A 289 1.06 7.95 -23.60
CA LYS A 289 0.52 7.63 -22.28
C LYS A 289 1.13 6.32 -21.78
N LYS A 290 1.85 6.40 -20.66
CA LYS A 290 2.32 5.23 -19.88
C LYS A 290 1.43 5.07 -18.66
N ASP A 291 2.02 5.01 -17.47
CA ASP A 291 1.31 5.02 -16.20
C ASP A 291 0.64 6.39 -15.96
N GLU A 292 -0.50 6.44 -15.26
CA GLU A 292 -1.24 7.69 -15.03
C GLU A 292 -0.38 8.76 -14.34
N ILE A 293 0.40 8.35 -13.33
CA ILE A 293 1.30 9.23 -12.58
C ILE A 293 2.44 9.73 -13.47
N ILE A 294 3.09 8.83 -14.20
CA ILE A 294 4.19 9.17 -15.12
C ILE A 294 3.71 10.15 -16.20
N THR A 295 2.54 9.89 -16.78
CA THR A 295 1.93 10.77 -17.77
C THR A 295 1.66 12.17 -17.20
N LYS A 296 1.23 12.27 -15.93
CA LYS A 296 1.08 13.57 -15.25
C LYS A 296 2.43 14.27 -15.06
N ILE A 297 3.48 13.54 -14.69
CA ILE A 297 4.85 14.10 -14.57
C ILE A 297 5.30 14.66 -15.92
N TYR A 298 5.19 13.87 -16.99
CA TYR A 298 5.52 14.34 -18.34
C TYR A 298 4.71 15.55 -18.74
N ARG A 299 3.40 15.58 -18.44
CA ARG A 299 2.57 16.76 -18.72
C ARG A 299 3.06 18.01 -18.03
N LEU A 300 3.37 17.93 -16.73
CA LEU A 300 3.90 19.06 -15.96
C LEU A 300 5.28 19.51 -16.47
N PHE A 301 6.13 18.56 -16.83
CA PHE A 301 7.43 18.82 -17.46
C PHE A 301 7.27 19.62 -18.76
N ILE A 302 6.41 19.16 -19.68
CA ILE A 302 6.18 19.84 -20.96
C ILE A 302 5.58 21.24 -20.78
N LEU A 303 4.63 21.42 -19.85
CA LEU A 303 4.07 22.74 -19.53
C LEU A 303 5.15 23.70 -19.01
N SER A 304 6.10 23.19 -18.23
CA SER A 304 7.24 23.97 -17.76
C SER A 304 8.15 24.38 -18.92
N ILE A 305 8.39 23.49 -19.90
CA ILE A 305 9.14 23.82 -21.13
C ILE A 305 8.42 24.89 -21.94
N PHE A 306 7.09 24.84 -22.07
CA PHE A 306 6.33 25.91 -22.73
C PHE A 306 6.51 27.26 -22.05
N SER A 307 6.50 27.30 -20.72
CA SER A 307 6.76 28.55 -19.99
C SER A 307 8.15 29.12 -20.26
N ILE A 308 9.19 28.26 -20.34
CA ILE A 308 10.55 28.69 -20.71
C ILE A 308 10.58 29.22 -22.15
N PHE A 309 9.88 28.57 -23.06
CA PHE A 309 9.78 29.00 -24.46
C PHE A 309 9.12 30.38 -24.60
N GLU A 310 8.05 30.63 -23.85
CA GLU A 310 7.39 31.94 -23.82
C GLU A 310 8.31 33.03 -23.25
N LYS A 311 9.06 32.71 -22.20
CA LYS A 311 10.06 33.62 -21.63
C LYS A 311 11.12 34.02 -22.67
N ILE A 312 11.63 33.07 -23.45
CA ILE A 312 12.61 33.36 -24.51
C ILE A 312 12.02 34.32 -25.55
N ASN A 313 10.79 34.05 -26.01
CA ASN A 313 10.10 34.93 -26.97
C ASN A 313 9.91 36.36 -26.43
N TYR A 314 9.60 36.48 -25.15
CA TYR A 314 9.46 37.77 -24.50
C TYR A 314 10.78 38.54 -24.44
N ILE A 315 11.89 37.85 -24.12
CA ILE A 315 13.23 38.43 -24.12
C ILE A 315 13.62 38.90 -25.53
N ASP A 316 13.42 38.08 -26.56
CA ASP A 316 13.71 38.45 -27.96
C ASP A 316 12.93 39.69 -28.40
N LYS A 317 11.64 39.78 -28.02
CA LYS A 317 10.81 40.96 -28.31
C LYS A 317 11.34 42.20 -27.59
N LEU A 318 11.78 42.06 -26.34
CA LEU A 318 12.33 43.16 -25.55
C LEU A 318 13.67 43.66 -26.13
N GLU A 319 14.55 42.75 -26.55
CA GLU A 319 15.83 43.11 -27.19
C GLU A 319 15.61 43.86 -28.52
N ASN A 320 14.66 43.42 -29.34
CA ASN A 320 14.31 44.12 -30.59
C ASN A 320 13.76 45.53 -30.32
N LEU A 321 12.85 45.68 -29.35
CA LEU A 321 12.34 47.00 -28.94
C LEU A 321 13.46 47.90 -28.40
N GLU A 322 14.41 47.35 -27.64
CA GLU A 322 15.55 48.12 -27.14
C GLU A 322 16.46 48.59 -28.28
N LYS A 323 16.66 47.74 -29.30
CA LYS A 323 17.42 48.08 -30.50
C LYS A 323 16.75 49.19 -31.30
N GLU A 324 15.45 49.08 -31.56
CA GLU A 324 14.65 50.12 -32.23
C GLU A 324 14.71 51.45 -31.47
N ARG A 325 14.57 51.41 -30.13
CA ARG A 325 14.72 52.59 -29.27
C ARG A 325 16.11 53.22 -29.41
N LYS A 326 17.18 52.43 -29.42
CA LYS A 326 18.57 52.94 -29.59
C LYS A 326 18.77 53.58 -30.97
N GLU A 327 18.26 52.96 -32.03
CA GLU A 327 18.33 53.48 -33.39
C GLU A 327 17.54 54.80 -33.55
N PHE A 328 16.36 54.87 -32.94
CA PHE A 328 15.55 56.09 -32.88
C PHE A 328 16.32 57.24 -32.20
N ILE A 329 16.82 57.03 -30.96
CA ILE A 329 17.57 58.05 -30.22
C ILE A 329 18.81 58.51 -30.99
N LYS A 330 19.52 57.58 -31.65
CA LYS A 330 20.67 57.90 -32.50
C LYS A 330 20.27 58.78 -33.68
N THR A 331 19.22 58.41 -34.41
CA THR A 331 18.70 59.17 -35.56
C THR A 331 18.28 60.57 -35.14
N VAL A 332 17.47 60.69 -34.10
CA VAL A 332 17.02 61.97 -33.53
C VAL A 332 18.22 62.84 -33.15
N SER A 333 19.21 62.27 -32.46
CA SER A 333 20.43 63.00 -32.06
C SER A 333 21.22 63.53 -33.26
N HIS A 334 21.33 62.75 -34.34
CA HIS A 334 21.99 63.21 -35.57
C HIS A 334 21.21 64.33 -36.26
N GLU A 335 19.88 64.21 -36.34
CA GLU A 335 19.03 65.22 -36.96
C GLU A 335 19.00 66.53 -36.18
N PHE A 336 19.14 66.50 -34.85
CA PHE A 336 19.35 67.70 -34.03
C PHE A 336 20.75 68.31 -34.20
N ARG A 337 21.79 67.46 -34.24
CA ARG A 337 23.18 67.94 -34.31
C ARG A 337 23.46 68.73 -35.57
N ASN A 338 22.88 68.35 -36.71
CA ASN A 338 23.10 69.01 -38.00
C ASN A 338 22.71 70.51 -37.99
N PRO A 339 21.45 70.90 -37.72
CA PRO A 339 21.04 72.30 -37.67
C PRO A 339 21.71 73.05 -36.52
N LEU A 340 21.93 72.42 -35.35
CA LEU A 340 22.66 73.06 -34.25
C LEU A 340 24.10 73.40 -34.63
N THR A 341 24.76 72.52 -35.39
CA THR A 341 26.12 72.75 -35.90
C THR A 341 26.15 73.93 -36.87
N ILE A 342 25.12 74.07 -37.72
CA ILE A 342 24.97 75.21 -38.63
C ILE A 342 24.74 76.50 -37.84
N ILE A 343 23.79 76.51 -36.90
CA ILE A 343 23.50 77.68 -36.04
C ILE A 343 24.75 78.11 -35.29
N PHE A 344 25.45 77.16 -34.67
CA PHE A 344 26.66 77.42 -33.93
C PHE A 344 27.79 77.95 -34.83
N GLY A 345 28.04 77.31 -35.98
CA GLY A 345 29.06 77.75 -36.93
C GLY A 345 28.79 79.16 -37.47
N GLN A 346 27.55 79.43 -37.86
CA GLN A 346 27.11 80.74 -38.34
C GLN A 346 27.21 81.83 -37.25
N SER A 347 26.86 81.48 -36.01
CA SER A 347 27.05 82.36 -34.85
C SER A 347 28.52 82.69 -34.60
N GLN A 348 29.45 81.73 -34.79
CA GLN A 348 30.89 81.99 -34.68
C GLN A 348 31.40 82.92 -35.79
N VAL A 349 30.91 82.79 -37.02
CA VAL A 349 31.26 83.69 -38.15
C VAL A 349 30.78 85.12 -37.86
N LEU A 350 29.58 85.29 -37.31
CA LEU A 350 29.09 86.61 -36.86
C LEU A 350 29.98 87.17 -35.73
N LYS A 351 30.37 86.34 -34.76
CA LYS A 351 31.18 86.76 -33.61
C LYS A 351 32.61 87.17 -34.01
N SER A 352 33.22 86.49 -34.98
CA SER A 352 34.59 86.76 -35.44
C SER A 352 34.71 87.98 -36.36
N ARG A 353 33.58 88.65 -36.69
CA ARG A 353 33.50 89.74 -37.67
C ARG A 353 34.00 89.37 -39.06
N PHE A 354 34.00 88.08 -39.38
CA PHE A 354 34.46 87.55 -40.66
C PHE A 354 33.34 87.63 -41.71
N TYR A 355 32.83 88.84 -41.96
CA TYR A 355 31.80 89.13 -42.96
C TYR A 355 32.18 90.41 -43.72
N SER A 356 32.20 90.33 -45.05
CA SER A 356 32.74 91.41 -45.89
C SER A 356 31.66 92.34 -46.47
N SER A 357 30.37 92.04 -46.27
CA SER A 357 29.27 92.87 -46.78
C SER A 357 27.98 92.72 -45.97
N PRO A 358 27.08 93.72 -46.00
CA PRO A 358 25.74 93.63 -45.40
C PRO A 358 24.92 92.44 -45.94
N GLU A 359 25.12 92.06 -47.20
CA GLU A 359 24.48 90.90 -47.82
C GLU A 359 24.91 89.59 -47.16
N LYS A 360 26.19 89.48 -46.75
CA LYS A 360 26.69 88.29 -46.05
C LYS A 360 26.08 88.13 -44.66
N ILE A 361 25.83 89.23 -43.95
CA ILE A 361 25.13 89.19 -42.65
C ILE A 361 23.70 88.68 -42.81
N LYS A 362 23.01 89.11 -43.87
CA LYS A 362 21.65 88.65 -44.18
C LYS A 362 21.63 87.15 -44.49
N GLU A 363 22.57 86.66 -45.29
CA GLU A 363 22.71 85.23 -45.59
C GLU A 363 22.96 84.40 -44.32
N ILE A 364 23.82 84.89 -43.40
CA ILE A 364 24.09 84.20 -42.14
C ILE A 364 22.84 84.15 -41.25
N ALA A 365 22.10 85.26 -41.14
CA ALA A 365 20.86 85.33 -40.38
C ALA A 365 19.77 84.39 -40.95
N GLU A 366 19.62 84.36 -42.29
CA GLU A 366 18.71 83.44 -42.99
C GLU A 366 19.06 81.96 -42.71
N GLN A 367 20.35 81.59 -42.71
CA GLN A 367 20.76 80.20 -42.41
C GLN A 367 20.49 79.79 -40.96
N ILE A 368 20.66 80.71 -40.01
CA ILE A 368 20.29 80.49 -38.60
C ILE A 368 18.78 80.34 -38.47
N GLU A 369 17.98 81.19 -39.13
CA GLU A 369 16.52 81.14 -39.11
C GLU A 369 15.99 79.82 -39.70
N ILE A 370 16.47 79.42 -40.88
CA ILE A 370 16.11 78.15 -41.53
C ILE A 370 16.44 76.96 -40.62
N SER A 371 17.63 76.95 -40.03
CA SER A 371 18.06 75.86 -39.14
C SER A 371 17.27 75.83 -37.83
N SER A 372 16.89 76.98 -37.30
CA SER A 372 16.06 77.10 -36.09
C SER A 372 14.63 76.63 -36.35
N LYS A 373 14.05 77.00 -37.50
CA LYS A 373 12.74 76.50 -37.94
C LYS A 373 12.76 74.98 -38.12
N ARG A 374 13.84 74.44 -38.69
CA ARG A 374 14.04 72.99 -38.83
C ARG A 374 14.10 72.25 -37.49
N ILE A 375 14.71 72.84 -36.46
CA ILE A 375 14.69 72.29 -35.09
C ILE A 375 13.28 72.33 -34.53
N SER A 376 12.55 73.44 -34.70
CA SER A 376 11.17 73.57 -34.25
C SER A 376 10.26 72.50 -34.87
N ASP A 377 10.33 72.34 -36.20
CA ASP A 377 9.55 71.31 -36.91
C ASP A 377 9.89 69.89 -36.43
N LEU A 378 11.14 69.64 -36.05
CA LEU A 378 11.59 68.35 -35.54
C LEU A 378 11.08 68.09 -34.11
N VAL A 379 11.07 69.12 -33.25
CA VAL A 379 10.45 69.04 -31.91
C VAL A 379 8.95 68.75 -32.02
N ASP A 380 8.24 69.44 -32.90
CA ASP A 380 6.80 69.23 -33.10
C ASP A 380 6.48 67.81 -33.60
N ARG A 381 7.33 67.24 -34.47
CA ARG A 381 7.21 65.85 -34.91
C ARG A 381 7.43 64.86 -33.76
N LEU A 382 8.42 65.10 -32.90
CA LEU A 382 8.69 64.23 -31.75
C LEU A 382 7.57 64.26 -30.72
N LEU A 383 6.98 65.43 -30.46
CA LEU A 383 5.84 65.57 -29.56
C LEU A 383 4.62 64.79 -30.06
N LYS A 384 4.34 64.81 -31.36
CA LYS A 384 3.27 64.00 -31.97
C LYS A 384 3.47 62.49 -31.80
N VAL A 385 4.69 62.00 -32.04
CA VAL A 385 5.01 60.58 -31.85
C VAL A 385 4.82 60.15 -30.40
N GLY A 386 5.26 60.98 -29.43
CA GLY A 386 5.07 60.71 -28.01
C GLY A 386 3.61 60.70 -27.55
N GLU A 387 2.72 61.45 -28.21
CA GLU A 387 1.27 61.47 -27.94
C GLU A 387 0.53 60.26 -28.55
N GLU A 388 1.02 59.74 -29.69
CA GLU A 388 0.45 58.56 -30.36
C GLU A 388 0.82 57.26 -29.61
N ASP A 389 2.08 57.10 -29.18
CA ASP A 389 2.51 55.95 -28.35
C ASP A 389 1.78 55.86 -27.00
N GLY A 390 1.31 57.01 -26.47
CA GLY A 390 0.55 57.08 -25.22
C GLY A 390 -0.91 56.62 -25.33
N LYS A 391 -1.46 56.49 -26.54
CA LYS A 391 -2.87 56.07 -26.77
C LYS A 391 -3.03 54.58 -27.04
N ASP A 392 -2.00 53.92 -27.58
CA ASP A 392 -2.03 52.47 -27.92
C ASP A 392 -1.75 51.54 -26.72
N THR A 393 -1.37 52.09 -25.57
CA THR A 393 -1.12 51.32 -24.33
C THR A 393 -2.34 51.20 -23.41
N GLY A 394 -3.52 51.64 -23.87
CA GLY A 394 -4.77 51.65 -23.13
C GLY A 394 -5.96 51.06 -23.90
N SER A 395 -5.87 49.80 -24.34
CA SER A 395 -7.04 48.99 -24.75
C SER A 395 -6.89 47.54 -24.33
#